data_AF-A0A371XGN9-F1
#
_entry.id   AF-A0A371XGN9-F1
#
_cell.length_a   1.000
_cell.length_b   1.000
_cell.length_c   1.000
_cell.angle_alpha   90.00
_cell.angle_beta   90.00
_cell.angle_gamma   90.00
#
_symmetry.space_group_name_H-M   'P 1'
#
loop_
_entity.id
_entity.type
_entity.pdbx_description
1 polymer ?
#
loop_
_entity_poly.entity_id
_entity_poly.type
_entity_poly.pdbx_seq_one_letter_code
_entity_poly.pdbx_strand_id
1 'polypeptide(L)' 'MKRTSKSKVVTHEQPIDIRMLEMLACPLTKGPLTWDPARSELISRVAKLAYPVRDGIPVMLPSEARSVDDD' A
#
# COMPACT_ATOMS: atom_id res chain seq x y z
N MET A 1 34.92 8.87 -31.20
CA MET A 1 34.25 9.32 -29.96
C MET A 1 32.81 9.70 -30.25
N LYS A 2 31.80 9.05 -29.67
CA LYS A 2 30.53 9.64 -29.16
C LYS A 2 29.92 8.65 -28.18
N ARG A 3 30.28 8.78 -26.90
CA ARG A 3 29.61 8.12 -25.77
C ARG A 3 28.25 8.82 -25.61
N THR A 4 27.15 8.10 -25.71
CA THR A 4 25.91 8.52 -25.05
C THR A 4 25.30 7.29 -24.38
N SER A 5 25.58 7.18 -23.09
CA SER A 5 24.93 6.25 -22.17
C SER A 5 23.45 6.60 -22.14
N LYS A 6 22.60 5.75 -22.73
CA LYS A 6 21.15 5.86 -22.63
C LYS A 6 20.78 5.34 -21.24
N SER A 7 20.87 6.21 -20.24
CA SER A 7 20.38 5.94 -18.89
C SER A 7 18.91 5.52 -19.01
N LYS A 8 18.65 4.21 -18.92
CA LYS A 8 17.30 3.69 -18.71
C LYS A 8 16.83 4.33 -17.41
N VAL A 9 15.86 5.24 -17.50
CA VAL A 9 15.03 5.59 -16.36
C VAL A 9 14.35 4.28 -15.98
N VAL A 10 14.79 3.68 -14.87
CA VAL A 10 14.14 2.50 -14.31
C VAL A 10 12.91 3.02 -13.57
N THR A 11 11.77 3.05 -14.26
CA THR A 11 10.48 3.17 -13.57
C THR A 11 10.23 1.81 -12.92
N HIS A 12 10.48 1.73 -11.61
CA HIS A 12 10.35 0.52 -10.83
C HIS A 12 8.88 0.30 -10.46
N GLU A 13 8.06 -0.08 -11.44
CA GLU A 13 6.72 -0.60 -11.16
C GLU A 13 6.89 -2.05 -10.70
N GLN A 14 7.18 -2.26 -9.41
CA GLN A 14 7.17 -3.62 -8.87
C GLN A 14 5.74 -3.99 -8.52
N PRO A 15 5.28 -5.18 -8.93
CA PRO A 15 4.09 -5.74 -8.34
C PRO A 15 4.31 -5.82 -6.83
N ILE A 16 3.37 -5.27 -6.06
CA ILE A 16 3.43 -5.28 -4.60
C ILE A 16 3.55 -6.75 -4.13
N ASP A 17 4.63 -7.08 -3.42
CA ASP A 17 4.76 -8.42 -2.81
C ASP A 17 3.79 -8.49 -1.64
N ILE A 18 2.70 -9.22 -1.84
CA ILE A 18 1.60 -9.37 -0.89
C ILE A 18 2.11 -9.96 0.44
N ARG A 19 3.16 -10.80 0.41
CA ARG A 19 3.77 -11.35 1.64
C ARG A 19 4.50 -10.30 2.46
N MET A 20 4.98 -9.22 1.82
CA MET A 20 5.54 -8.07 2.53
C MET A 20 4.43 -7.24 3.19
N LEU A 21 3.26 -7.14 2.57
CA LEU A 21 2.08 -6.50 3.16
C LEU A 21 1.51 -7.29 4.34
N GLU A 22 1.60 -8.62 4.33
CA GLU A 22 1.15 -9.49 5.42
C GLU A 22 1.96 -9.30 6.72
N MET A 23 3.17 -8.74 6.67
CA MET A 23 3.93 -8.33 7.86
C MET A 23 3.46 -7.00 8.45
N LEU A 24 2.65 -6.21 7.73
CA LEU A 24 2.17 -4.92 8.19
C LEU A 24 0.97 -5.09 9.12
N ALA A 25 1.01 -4.36 10.23
CA ALA A 25 -0.08 -4.29 11.19
C ALA A 25 -0.76 -2.92 11.15
N CYS A 26 -2.07 -2.89 11.45
CA CYS A 26 -2.82 -1.64 11.56
C CYS A 26 -2.15 -0.67 12.56
N PRO A 27 -1.97 0.63 12.22
CA PRO A 27 -1.24 1.56 13.06
C PRO A 27 -1.96 1.83 14.39
N LEU A 28 -3.29 1.68 14.42
CA LEU A 28 -4.15 1.91 15.58
C LEU A 28 -4.34 0.67 16.44
N THR A 29 -4.68 -0.46 15.83
CA THR A 29 -5.09 -1.67 16.56
C THR A 29 -3.98 -2.69 16.71
N LYS A 30 -2.87 -2.53 15.96
CA LYS A 30 -1.78 -3.52 15.83
C LYS A 30 -2.25 -4.89 15.33
N GLY A 31 -3.48 -4.98 14.83
CA GLY A 31 -4.05 -6.19 14.26
C GLY A 31 -3.76 -6.36 12.76
N PRO A 32 -4.23 -7.48 12.18
CA PRO A 32 -3.99 -7.81 10.78
C PRO A 32 -4.67 -6.82 9.81
N LEU A 33 -4.13 -6.76 8.60
CA LEU A 33 -4.67 -6.00 7.47
C LEU A 33 -5.02 -6.97 6.34
N THR A 34 -6.07 -6.66 5.58
CA THR A 34 -6.45 -7.39 4.37
C THR A 34 -6.19 -6.51 3.14
N TRP A 35 -5.50 -7.04 2.14
CA TRP A 35 -5.27 -6.33 0.88
C TRP A 35 -6.53 -6.33 0.02
N ASP A 36 -6.93 -5.14 -0.44
CA ASP A 36 -7.94 -4.95 -1.48
C ASP A 36 -7.25 -4.50 -2.78
N PRO A 37 -7.04 -5.41 -3.75
CA PRO A 37 -6.39 -5.07 -5.01
C PRO A 37 -7.24 -4.18 -5.91
N ALA A 38 -8.57 -4.19 -5.77
CA ALA A 38 -9.46 -3.41 -6.62
C ALA A 38 -9.36 -1.92 -6.28
N ARG A 39 -9.15 -1.59 -5.00
CA ARG A 39 -9.01 -0.22 -4.51
C ARG A 39 -7.58 0.19 -4.21
N SER A 40 -6.64 -0.76 -4.26
CA SER A 40 -5.27 -0.57 -3.81
C SER A 40 -5.19 -0.09 -2.36
N GLU A 41 -5.86 -0.81 -1.45
CA GLU A 41 -6.00 -0.42 -0.05
C GLU A 41 -5.67 -1.59 0.92
N LEU A 42 -5.20 -1.25 2.12
CA LEU A 42 -5.08 -2.16 3.25
C LEU A 42 -6.23 -1.92 4.23
N ILE A 43 -7.09 -2.92 4.41
CA ILE A 43 -8.29 -2.82 5.23
C ILE A 43 -8.03 -3.37 6.63
N SER A 44 -8.33 -2.57 7.66
CA SER A 44 -8.46 -3.02 9.03
C SER A 44 -9.94 -3.08 9.41
N ARG A 45 -10.50 -4.30 9.51
CA ARG A 45 -11.89 -4.51 9.94
C ARG A 45 -12.16 -3.97 11.35
N VAL A 46 -11.24 -4.22 12.29
CA VAL A 46 -11.37 -3.76 13.69
C VAL A 46 -11.38 -2.23 13.79
N ALA A 47 -10.52 -1.56 13.01
CA ALA A 47 -10.47 -0.09 13.02
C ALA A 47 -11.57 0.54 12.16
N LYS A 48 -12.27 -0.23 11.32
CA LYS A 48 -13.20 0.25 10.30
C LYS A 48 -12.58 1.28 9.35
N LEU A 49 -11.33 1.03 8.97
CA LEU A 49 -10.54 1.93 8.12
C LEU A 49 -9.83 1.16 6.99
N ALA A 50 -9.73 1.79 5.83
CA ALA A 50 -8.96 1.37 4.68
C ALA A 50 -7.83 2.39 4.39
N TYR A 51 -6.59 1.93 4.45
CA TYR A 51 -5.38 2.73 4.21
C TYR A 51 -4.95 2.61 2.74
N PRO A 52 -4.82 3.72 1.97
CA PRO A 52 -4.46 3.62 0.57
C PRO A 52 -2.99 3.25 0.36
N VAL A 53 -2.71 2.55 -0.73
CA VAL A 53 -1.35 2.31 -1.22
C VAL A 53 -1.16 3.15 -2.49
N ARG A 54 -0.18 4.06 -2.46
CA ARG A 54 0.13 4.99 -3.57
C ARG A 54 1.55 4.72 -4.02
N ASP A 55 1.75 4.47 -5.32
CA ASP A 55 3.07 4.13 -5.89
C ASP A 55 3.78 2.98 -5.16
N GLY A 56 3.01 1.98 -4.71
CA GLY A 56 3.51 0.84 -3.93
C GLY A 56 3.83 1.16 -2.46
N ILE A 57 3.59 2.38 -1.99
CA ILE A 57 3.86 2.81 -0.61
C ILE A 57 2.54 2.89 0.19
N PRO A 58 2.39 2.10 1.27
CA PRO A 58 1.24 2.20 2.17
C PRO A 58 1.21 3.53 2.94
N VAL A 59 0.10 4.26 2.84
CA VAL A 59 -0.14 5.49 3.60
C VAL A 59 -0.86 5.13 4.91
N MET A 60 -0.07 4.84 5.95
CA MET A 60 -0.56 4.36 7.25
C MET A 60 -0.96 5.49 8.22
N LEU A 61 -1.63 6.53 7.70
CA LEU A 61 -2.10 7.68 8.47
C LEU A 61 -3.63 7.62 8.64
N PRO A 62 -4.18 7.68 9.88
CA PRO A 62 -5.63 7.66 10.09
C PRO A 62 -6.39 8.77 9.35
N SER A 63 -5.77 9.94 9.17
CA SER A 63 -6.37 11.09 8.45
C SER A 63 -6.51 10.86 6.94
N GLU A 64 -5.70 9.96 6.37
CA GLU A 64 -5.76 9.58 4.95
C GLU A 64 -6.56 8.30 4.74
N ALA A 65 -6.98 7.64 5.82
CA ALA A 65 -7.72 6.40 5.75
C ALA A 65 -9.20 6.67 5.45
N ARG A 66 -9.76 5.87 4.56
CA ARG A 66 -11.19 5.91 4.24
C ARG A 66 -11.95 5.06 5.24
N SER A 67 -13.04 5.57 5.79
CA SER A 67 -13.96 4.75 6.58
C SER A 67 -14.54 3.62 5.74
N VAL A 68 -14.57 2.43 6.34
CA VAL A 68 -15.33 1.29 5.81
C VAL A 68 -16.43 0.99 6.80
N ASP A 69 -17.67 1.15 6.38
CA ASP A 69 -18.80 0.61 7.13
C ASP A 69 -18.75 -0.92 6.99
N ASP A 70 -18.96 -1.63 8.09
CA ASP A 70 -19.26 -3.06 8.00
C ASP A 70 -20.74 -3.14 7.56
N ASP A 71 -21.00 -3.54 6.32
CA ASP A 71 -22.33 -4.03 5.91
C ASP A 71 -22.67 -5.33 6.67
#